data_AF-A0A434IIQ1-F1
#
_entry.id   AF-A0A434IIQ1-F1
#
_cell.length_a   1.000
_cell.length_b   1.000
_cell.length_c   1.000
_cell.angle_alpha   90.00
_cell.angle_beta   90.00
_cell.angle_gamma   90.00
#
_symmetry.space_group_name_H-M   'P 1'
#
loop_
_entity.id
_entity.type
_entity.pdbx_description
1 polymer ?
#
loop_
_entity_poly.entity_id
_entity_poly.type
_entity_poly.pdbx_seq_one_letter_code
_entity_poly.pdbx_strand_id
1 'polypeptide(L)' 'LCAETGFTFIAPPLKLCTDNAAMIAWAGVERLRAGMEHENGFDFVPRSRWPLDSISAPMVGSGRRGAKA' A
#
# COMPACT_ATOMS: atom_id res chain seq x y z
N LEU A 1 23.19 10.53 -10.96
CA LEU A 1 22.59 10.13 -9.65
C LEU A 1 22.73 8.64 -9.35
N CYS A 2 21.84 7.73 -9.80
CA CYS A 2 21.85 6.32 -9.34
C CYS A 2 23.19 5.60 -9.58
N ALA A 3 23.79 5.74 -10.76
CA ALA A 3 25.10 5.16 -11.06
C ALA A 3 26.24 5.77 -10.22
N GLU A 4 26.15 7.07 -9.91
CA GLU A 4 27.14 7.78 -9.09
C GLU A 4 27.01 7.42 -7.60
N THR A 5 25.82 7.05 -7.14
CA THR A 5 25.51 6.71 -5.75
C THR A 5 25.45 5.20 -5.48
N GLY A 6 25.72 4.36 -6.49
CA GLY A 6 25.77 2.90 -6.34
C GLY A 6 24.41 2.20 -6.26
N PHE A 7 23.33 2.83 -6.73
CA PHE A 7 21.99 2.22 -6.78
C PHE A 7 21.62 1.71 -8.18
N THR A 8 20.78 0.67 -8.23
CA THR A 8 20.15 0.20 -9.47
C THR A 8 18.83 0.95 -9.68
N PHE A 9 18.66 1.57 -10.84
CA PHE A 9 17.39 2.18 -11.22
C PHE A 9 16.46 1.12 -11.81
N ILE A 10 15.25 1.00 -11.27
CA ILE A 10 14.22 0.06 -11.74
C ILE A 10 12.93 0.87 -11.98
N ALA A 11 12.37 0.73 -13.18
CA ALA A 11 11.08 1.31 -13.54
C ALA A 11 10.17 0.21 -14.14
N PRO A 12 8.91 0.08 -13.68
CA PRO A 12 8.00 -0.89 -14.26
C PRO A 12 7.51 -0.45 -15.66
N PRO A 13 6.99 -1.38 -16.48
CA PRO A 13 6.27 -1.03 -17.71
C PRO A 13 5.15 -0.03 -17.43
N LEU A 14 4.96 0.98 -18.30
CA LEU A 14 3.99 2.07 -18.09
C LEU A 14 2.58 1.61 -17.73
N LYS A 15 2.12 0.50 -18.33
CA LYS A 15 0.80 -0.09 -18.04
C LYS A 15 0.62 -0.58 -16.60
N LEU A 16 1.72 -0.77 -15.88
CA LEU A 16 1.75 -1.15 -14.47
C LEU A 16 2.05 0.04 -13.55
N CYS A 17 2.43 1.20 -14.08
CA CYS A 17 2.75 2.39 -13.29
C CYS A 17 1.50 3.16 -12.81
N THR A 18 0.39 3.08 -13.56
CA THR A 18 -0.90 3.69 -13.18
C THR A 18 -1.75 2.73 -12.36
N ASP A 19 -2.78 3.24 -11.69
CA ASP A 19 -3.74 2.40 -10.95
C ASP A 19 -4.29 1.27 -11.82
N ASN A 20 -4.11 0.04 -11.36
CA ASN A 20 -4.51 -1.16 -12.09
C ASN A 20 -4.89 -2.30 -11.12
N ALA A 21 -5.74 -3.23 -11.56
CA ALA A 21 -6.15 -4.35 -10.71
C ALA A 21 -5.03 -5.38 -10.47
N ALA A 22 -4.01 -5.44 -11.35
CA ALA A 22 -2.93 -6.42 -11.22
C ALA A 22 -2.06 -6.16 -9.99
N MET A 23 -1.77 -4.90 -9.65
CA MET A 23 -1.02 -4.57 -8.43
C MET A 23 -1.79 -4.94 -7.15
N ILE A 24 -3.11 -4.77 -7.16
CA ILE A 24 -3.98 -5.15 -6.03
C ILE A 24 -4.01 -6.67 -5.87
N ALA A 25 -4.19 -7.41 -6.98
CA ALA A 25 -4.17 -8.87 -6.97
C ALA A 25 -2.81 -9.41 -6.49
N TRP A 26 -1.70 -8.82 -6.95
CA TRP A 26 -0.36 -9.23 -6.53
C TRP A 26 -0.14 -9.02 -5.03
N ALA A 27 -0.48 -7.85 -4.50
CA ALA A 27 -0.42 -7.59 -3.06
C ALA A 27 -1.30 -8.57 -2.26
N GLY A 28 -2.47 -8.93 -2.79
CA GLY A 28 -3.32 -9.97 -2.21
C GLY A 28 -2.63 -11.34 -2.15
N VAL A 29 -2.04 -11.80 -3.25
CA VAL A 29 -1.30 -13.08 -3.31
C VAL A 29 -0.15 -13.10 -2.30
N GLU A 30 0.62 -12.03 -2.20
CA GLU A 30 1.72 -11.93 -1.24
C GLU A 30 1.23 -12.02 0.21
N ARG A 31 0.08 -11.40 0.53
CA ARG A 31 -0.55 -11.51 1.86
C ARG A 31 -1.05 -12.92 2.16
N LEU A 32 -1.68 -13.59 1.21
CA LEU A 32 -2.13 -14.98 1.37
C LEU A 32 -0.94 -15.92 1.60
N ARG A 33 0.14 -15.75 0.83
CA ARG A 33 1.38 -16.53 1.02
C ARG A 33 2.03 -16.31 2.38
N ALA A 34 1.84 -15.13 2.96
CA ALA A 34 2.31 -14.78 4.29
C ALA A 34 1.36 -15.20 5.42
N GLY A 35 0.25 -15.88 5.14
CA GLY A 35 -0.74 -16.28 6.16
C GLY A 35 -1.51 -15.10 6.76
N MET A 36 -1.66 -14.00 6.00
CA MET A 36 -2.32 -12.76 6.44
C MET A 36 -3.77 -12.64 5.91
N GLU A 37 -4.38 -13.75 5.54
CA GLU A 37 -5.79 -13.84 5.22
C GLU A 37 -6.68 -13.55 6.43
N HIS A 38 -7.89 -13.05 6.15
CA HIS A 38 -8.95 -13.01 7.14
C HIS A 38 -9.71 -14.34 7.11
N GLU A 39 -10.08 -14.86 8.28
CA GLU A 39 -10.87 -16.10 8.40
C GLU A 39 -12.24 -15.99 7.71
N ASN A 40 -12.83 -14.79 7.69
CA ASN A 40 -14.10 -14.50 7.04
C ASN A 40 -13.98 -13.29 6.09
N GLY A 41 -14.18 -13.53 4.79
CA GLY A 41 -14.14 -12.49 3.76
C GLY A 41 -15.24 -11.42 3.87
N PHE A 42 -16.33 -11.70 4.61
CA PHE A 42 -17.43 -10.75 4.80
C PHE A 42 -17.17 -9.69 5.87
N ASP A 43 -16.11 -9.83 6.67
CA ASP A 43 -15.78 -8.88 7.74
C ASP A 43 -15.02 -7.64 7.20
N PHE A 44 -14.67 -7.64 5.91
CA PHE A 44 -13.93 -6.55 5.32
C PHE A 44 -14.81 -5.31 5.09
N VAL A 45 -14.38 -4.17 5.63
CA VAL A 45 -15.02 -2.86 5.43
C VAL A 45 -14.09 -1.91 4.68
N PRO A 46 -14.59 -1.14 3.68
CA PRO A 46 -13.78 -0.15 2.98
C PRO A 46 -13.19 0.91 3.93
N ARG A 47 -11.88 1.15 3.81
CA ARG A 47 -11.16 2.17 4.57
C ARG A 47 -10.71 3.29 3.64
N SER A 48 -11.45 4.40 3.60
CA SER A 48 -11.10 5.57 2.78
C SER A 48 -9.78 6.24 3.17
N ARG A 49 -9.32 6.01 4.40
CA ARG A 49 -8.01 6.40 4.91
C ARG A 49 -7.36 5.19 5.55
N TRP A 50 -6.65 4.43 4.72
CA TRP A 50 -5.87 3.29 5.18
C TRP A 50 -4.39 3.71 5.26
N PRO A 51 -3.84 3.89 6.47
CA PRO A 51 -2.42 4.21 6.60
C PRO A 51 -1.58 3.01 6.12
N LEU A 52 -0.46 3.31 5.44
CA LEU A 52 0.49 2.28 4.99
C LEU A 52 1.28 1.66 6.16
N ASP A 53 1.53 2.44 7.20
CA ASP A 53 2.18 1.99 8.42
C ASP A 53 1.23 2.14 9.64
N SER A 54 1.62 1.52 10.75
CA SER A 54 0.92 1.61 12.03
C SER A 54 1.64 2.50 13.06
N ILE A 55 2.72 3.17 12.66
CA ILE A 55 3.70 3.79 13.56
C ILE A 55 3.64 5.32 13.47
N SER A 56 3.32 5.86 12.28
CA SER A 56 3.34 7.28 12.01
C SER A 56 2.16 7.98 12.65
N ALA A 57 2.46 8.96 13.51
CA ALA A 57 1.45 9.84 14.08
C ALA A 57 0.73 10.62 12.96
N PRO A 58 -0.59 10.84 13.06
CA PRO A 58 -1.33 11.65 12.09
C PRO A 58 -0.67 13.03 11.90
N MET A 59 -0.31 13.40 10.67
CA MET A 59 0.29 14.71 10.39
C MET A 59 -0.66 15.91 10.59
N VAL A 60 -1.96 15.70 10.84
CA VAL A 60 -2.95 16.80 11.03
C VAL A 60 -3.86 16.49 12.22
N GLY A 61 -3.98 17.46 13.13
CA GLY A 61 -4.77 17.40 14.37
C GLY A 61 -6.28 17.16 14.18
N SER A 62 -6.95 16.88 15.30
CA SER A 62 -8.33 16.39 15.36
C SER A 62 -9.36 17.35 14.77
N GLY A 63 -9.93 16.97 13.63
CA GLY A 63 -11.03 17.66 12.95
C GLY A 63 -11.66 16.78 11.88
N ARG A 64 -12.58 15.89 12.28
CA ARG A 64 -13.41 14.96 11.49
C ARG A 64 -12.77 14.12 10.35
N ARG A 65 -11.50 14.25 10.00
CA ARG A 65 -10.79 13.46 8.98
C ARG A 65 -9.25 13.47 9.21
N GLY A 66 -8.75 12.82 10.26
CA GLY A 66 -7.32 12.43 10.38
C GLY A 66 -7.13 10.95 10.01
N ALA A 67 -5.95 10.38 9.76
CA ALA A 67 -4.67 10.92 9.27
C ALA A 67 -4.60 10.85 7.72
N LYS A 68 -3.73 11.65 7.10
CA LYS A 68 -3.04 11.31 5.85
C LYS A 68 -1.55 11.23 6.15
N ALA A 69 -0.97 10.05 5.92
CA ALA A 69 0.41 9.77 5.56
C ALA A 69 0.30 8.68 4.48
#